data_AF-A0A7W7ZWX3-F1
#
_entry.id   AF-A0A7W7ZWX3-F1
#
_cell.length_a   1.000
_cell.length_b   1.000
_cell.length_c   1.000
_cell.angle_alpha   90.00
_cell.angle_beta   90.00
_cell.angle_gamma   90.00
#
_symmetry.space_group_name_H-M   'P 1'
#
loop_
_entity.id
_entity.type
_entity.pdbx_description
1 polymer ?
#
loop_
_entity_poly.entity_id
_entity_poly.type
_entity_poly.pdbx_seq_one_letter_code
_entity_poly.pdbx_strand_id
1 'polypeptide(L)'
;MDTFAAALSAFPCLYAASWLPETAQYFARFDVNGVDLEFSTVERPADSDALECVGSGPWQHHVLITCGSHQVPVVRLELRLATELLRDRPDRYDPLLNHLNTHGFDADLLERAMDAHAIPAHLRRLVQARL
;
A
#
# COMPACT_ATOMS: atom_id res chain seq x y z
N MET A 1 -9.14 -12.71 4.56
CA MET A 1 -9.86 -12.79 3.28
C MET A 1 -11.33 -13.17 3.47
N ASP A 2 -11.61 -14.26 4.18
CA ASP A 2 -12.97 -14.82 4.34
C ASP A 2 -14.01 -13.83 4.87
N THR A 3 -13.65 -13.02 5.86
CA THR A 3 -14.56 -11.99 6.42
C THR A 3 -15.00 -10.97 5.36
N PHE A 4 -14.10 -10.54 4.48
CA PHE A 4 -14.43 -9.61 3.40
C PHE A 4 -15.31 -10.28 2.35
N ALA A 5 -14.97 -11.50 1.94
CA ALA A 5 -15.79 -12.26 0.99
C ALA A 5 -17.21 -12.51 1.51
N ALA A 6 -17.36 -12.83 2.80
CA ALA A 6 -18.67 -12.98 3.44
C ALA A 6 -19.46 -11.66 3.47
N ALA A 7 -18.81 -10.55 3.84
CA ALA A 7 -19.43 -9.22 3.87
C ALA A 7 -19.90 -8.76 2.47
N LEU A 8 -19.22 -9.21 1.41
CA LEU A 8 -19.55 -8.89 0.03
C LEU A 8 -20.36 -9.98 -0.70
N SER A 9 -20.85 -10.99 0.01
CA SER A 9 -21.59 -12.12 -0.59
C SER A 9 -22.84 -11.74 -1.38
N ALA A 10 -23.41 -10.55 -1.15
CA ALA A 10 -24.55 -10.03 -1.90
C ALA A 10 -24.15 -9.41 -3.26
N PHE A 11 -22.86 -9.23 -3.52
CA PHE A 11 -22.32 -8.60 -4.72
C PHE A 11 -21.74 -9.64 -5.69
N PRO A 12 -21.73 -9.37 -7.01
CA PRO A 12 -21.09 -10.25 -7.98
C PRO A 12 -19.62 -10.48 -7.65
N CYS A 13 -19.25 -11.76 -7.48
CA CYS A 13 -17.86 -12.17 -7.35
C CYS A 13 -17.23 -12.30 -8.73
N LEU A 14 -16.28 -11.42 -9.05
CA LEU A 14 -15.55 -11.41 -10.33
C LEU A 14 -14.32 -12.32 -10.29
N TYR A 15 -13.74 -12.50 -9.10
CA TYR A 15 -12.64 -13.43 -8.84
C TYR A 15 -12.77 -13.95 -7.42
N ALA A 16 -13.03 -15.25 -7.28
CA ALA A 16 -13.16 -15.90 -5.98
C ALA A 16 -11.82 -15.87 -5.23
N ALA A 17 -11.89 -15.75 -3.91
CA ALA A 17 -10.71 -15.77 -3.05
C ALA A 17 -9.81 -16.97 -3.36
N SER A 18 -8.63 -16.69 -3.89
CA SER A 18 -7.69 -17.72 -4.33
C SER A 18 -6.26 -17.36 -3.93
N TRP A 19 -5.45 -18.39 -3.66
CA TRP A 19 -4.01 -18.25 -3.46
C TRP A 19 -3.29 -18.02 -4.80
N LEU A 20 -2.44 -16.99 -4.86
CA LEU A 20 -1.55 -16.67 -5.97
C LEU A 20 -0.11 -16.94 -5.53
N PRO A 21 0.50 -18.07 -5.94
CA PRO A 21 1.82 -18.47 -5.45
C PRO A 21 2.95 -17.52 -5.89
N GLU A 22 2.85 -16.91 -7.07
CA GLU A 22 3.90 -16.06 -7.65
C GLU A 22 4.12 -14.78 -6.83
N THR A 23 3.06 -14.27 -6.20
CA THR A 23 3.10 -13.06 -5.36
C THR A 23 2.88 -13.36 -3.89
N ALA A 24 2.78 -14.65 -3.54
CA ALA A 24 2.50 -15.15 -2.20
C ALA A 24 1.32 -14.42 -1.54
N GLN A 25 0.19 -14.28 -2.25
CA GLN A 25 -0.96 -13.54 -1.74
C GLN A 25 -2.28 -14.29 -1.94
N TYR A 26 -3.22 -14.09 -1.01
CA TYR A 26 -4.63 -14.33 -1.30
C TYR A 26 -5.22 -13.12 -2.02
N PHE A 27 -5.96 -13.36 -3.10
CA PHE A 27 -6.60 -12.32 -3.89
C PHE A 27 -8.07 -12.62 -4.15
N ALA A 28 -8.92 -11.59 -4.10
CA ALA A 28 -10.34 -11.66 -4.43
C ALA A 28 -10.77 -10.36 -5.11
N ARG A 29 -11.78 -10.43 -5.98
CA ARG A 29 -12.34 -9.27 -6.67
C ARG A 29 -13.86 -9.36 -6.76
N PHE A 30 -14.54 -8.26 -6.48
CA PHE A 30 -15.99 -8.13 -6.53
C PHE A 30 -16.37 -6.89 -7.34
N ASP A 31 -17.55 -6.92 -7.95
CA ASP A 31 -18.21 -5.72 -8.47
C ASP A 31 -19.14 -5.18 -7.40
N VAL A 32 -18.86 -3.98 -6.88
CA VAL A 32 -19.74 -3.28 -5.94
C VAL A 32 -20.36 -2.08 -6.65
N ASN A 33 -21.57 -2.28 -7.19
CA ASN A 33 -22.34 -1.23 -7.88
C ASN A 33 -21.59 -0.56 -9.06
N GLY A 34 -20.89 -1.35 -9.87
CA GLY A 34 -20.08 -0.91 -11.00
C GLY A 34 -18.65 -0.50 -10.65
N VAL A 35 -18.19 -0.77 -9.43
CA VAL A 35 -16.82 -0.50 -8.99
C VAL A 35 -16.11 -1.82 -8.70
N ASP A 36 -15.00 -2.05 -9.40
CA ASP A 36 -14.11 -3.18 -9.14
C ASP A 36 -13.41 -2.98 -7.78
N LEU A 37 -13.79 -3.82 -6.82
CA LEU A 37 -13.20 -3.84 -5.49
C LEU A 37 -12.29 -5.06 -5.34
N GLU A 38 -11.01 -4.80 -5.14
CA GLU A 38 -9.97 -5.81 -5.01
C GLU A 38 -9.47 -5.91 -3.57
N PHE A 39 -9.25 -7.14 -3.13
CA PHE A 39 -8.63 -7.45 -1.84
C PHE A 39 -7.38 -8.26 -2.07
N SER A 40 -6.34 -7.92 -1.34
CA SER A 40 -5.11 -8.70 -1.29
C SER A 40 -4.63 -8.85 0.14
N THR A 41 -4.18 -10.04 0.49
CA THR A 41 -3.44 -10.32 1.72
C THR A 41 -2.17 -11.03 1.33
N VAL A 42 -1.02 -10.36 1.46
CA VAL A 42 0.28 -10.95 1.14
C VAL A 42 0.79 -11.73 2.35
N GLU A 43 0.96 -13.04 2.16
CA GLU A 43 1.41 -14.00 3.17
C GLU A 43 2.91 -14.26 3.02
N ARG A 44 3.70 -13.23 3.33
CA ARG A 44 5.17 -13.33 3.35
C ARG A 44 5.70 -12.87 4.70
N PRO A 45 6.65 -13.59 5.30
CA PRO A 45 7.41 -13.06 6.43
C PRO A 45 8.05 -11.71 6.07
N ALA A 46 7.97 -10.77 7.00
CA ALA A 46 8.63 -9.48 6.88
C ALA A 46 9.25 -9.13 8.22
N ASP A 47 10.56 -8.91 8.22
CA ASP A 47 11.32 -8.51 9.40
C ASP A 47 11.26 -6.99 9.65
N SER A 48 10.59 -6.26 8.76
CA SER A 48 10.41 -4.81 8.83
C SER A 48 8.92 -4.46 8.84
N ASP A 49 8.56 -3.52 9.70
CA ASP A 49 7.27 -2.82 9.73
C ASP A 49 7.18 -1.72 8.66
N ALA A 50 8.22 -1.46 7.88
CA ALA A 50 8.25 -0.38 6.90
C ALA A 50 7.87 -0.84 5.48
N LEU A 51 6.91 -1.77 5.35
CA LEU A 51 6.41 -2.29 4.07
C LEU A 51 4.91 -2.03 3.90
N GLU A 52 4.49 -1.58 2.71
CA GLU A 52 3.12 -1.11 2.44
C GLU A 52 2.05 -2.21 2.45
N CYS A 53 2.41 -3.47 2.16
CA CYS A 53 1.42 -4.54 1.94
C CYS A 53 1.76 -5.86 2.64
N VAL A 54 2.81 -5.89 3.49
CA VAL A 54 3.34 -7.13 4.07
C VAL A 54 3.68 -6.89 5.54
N GLY A 55 3.48 -7.91 6.38
CA GLY A 55 3.82 -7.85 7.79
C GLY A 55 2.95 -6.88 8.58
N SER A 56 3.52 -6.30 9.64
CA SER A 56 2.80 -5.40 10.54
C SER A 56 2.66 -3.98 10.01
N GLY A 57 3.41 -3.61 8.96
CA GLY A 57 3.52 -2.24 8.49
C GLY A 57 2.21 -1.53 8.18
N PRO A 58 1.30 -2.13 7.39
CA PRO A 58 0.01 -1.50 7.05
C PRO A 58 -0.88 -1.28 8.29
N TRP A 59 -0.68 -2.07 9.34
CA TRP A 59 -1.45 -2.03 10.57
C TRP A 59 -0.87 -1.04 11.59
N GLN A 60 0.45 -0.85 11.59
CA GLN A 60 1.15 0.06 12.50
C GLN A 60 1.26 1.47 11.94
N HIS A 61 1.48 1.61 10.63
CA HIS A 61 1.72 2.87 9.95
C HIS A 61 0.54 3.22 9.04
N HIS A 62 -0.58 3.54 9.67
CA HIS A 62 -1.77 4.02 8.99
C HIS A 62 -2.22 5.36 9.58
N VAL A 63 -2.96 6.11 8.78
CA VAL A 63 -3.73 7.28 9.21
C VAL A 63 -5.20 7.02 8.96
N LEU A 64 -6.07 7.61 9.77
CA LEU A 64 -7.50 7.58 9.52
C LEU A 64 -7.87 8.77 8.64
N ILE A 65 -8.52 8.49 7.51
CA ILE A 65 -9.12 9.51 6.67
C ILE A 65 -10.64 9.47 6.79
N THR A 66 -11.26 10.65 6.79
CA THR A 66 -12.71 10.78 6.80
C THR A 66 -13.27 10.51 5.40
N CYS A 67 -14.15 9.53 5.28
CA CYS A 67 -14.92 9.24 4.08
C CYS A 67 -16.42 9.30 4.41
N GLY A 68 -17.03 10.47 4.20
CA GLY A 68 -18.40 10.74 4.65
C GLY A 68 -18.52 10.60 6.17
N SER A 69 -19.38 9.69 6.64
CA SER A 69 -19.55 9.36 8.05
C SER A 69 -18.57 8.30 8.59
N HIS A 70 -17.65 7.80 7.75
CA HIS A 70 -16.75 6.71 8.09
C HIS A 70 -15.33 7.22 8.31
N GLN A 71 -14.59 6.52 9.18
CA GLN A 71 -13.13 6.64 9.28
C GLN A 71 -12.51 5.43 8.60
N VAL A 72 -11.65 5.67 7.61
CA VAL A 72 -11.01 4.61 6.82
C VAL A 72 -9.52 4.63 7.12
N PRO A 73 -8.94 3.53 7.62
CA PRO A 73 -7.50 3.42 7.75
C PRO A 73 -6.88 3.33 6.37
N VAL A 74 -5.92 4.21 6.10
CA VAL A 74 -5.11 4.19 4.88
C VAL A 74 -3.64 4.18 5.25
N VAL A 75 -2.84 3.46 4.46
CA VAL A 75 -1.41 3.35 4.69
C VAL A 75 -0.73 4.72 4.61
N ARG A 76 0.27 4.94 5.45
CA ARG A 76 1.11 6.12 5.38
C ARG A 76 1.81 6.23 4.02
N LEU A 77 1.84 7.45 3.47
CA LEU A 77 2.33 7.71 2.13
C LEU A 77 3.84 7.44 1.98
N GLU A 78 4.61 7.46 3.07
CA GLU A 78 6.02 7.10 3.07
C GLU A 78 6.24 5.64 2.65
N LEU A 79 5.40 4.71 3.14
CA LEU A 79 5.44 3.32 2.74
C LEU A 79 5.00 3.14 1.27
N ARG A 80 3.97 3.88 0.88
CA ARG A 80 3.48 3.89 -0.51
C ARG A 80 4.56 4.39 -1.47
N LEU A 81 5.25 5.48 -1.11
CA LEU A 81 6.31 6.07 -1.92
C LEU A 81 7.43 5.07 -2.15
N ALA A 82 7.92 4.39 -1.10
CA ALA A 82 8.96 3.38 -1.25
C ALA A 82 8.53 2.23 -2.19
N THR A 83 7.28 1.78 -2.10
CA THR A 83 6.75 0.74 -3.00
C THR A 83 6.71 1.21 -4.46
N GLU A 84 6.25 2.42 -4.72
CA GLU A 84 6.15 2.95 -6.09
C GLU A 84 7.51 3.33 -6.68
N LEU A 85 8.48 3.74 -5.85
CA LEU A 85 9.88 3.90 -6.26
C LEU A 85 10.50 2.56 -6.67
N LEU A 86 10.32 1.49 -5.87
CA LEU A 86 10.83 0.16 -6.22
C LEU A 86 10.25 -0.34 -7.56
N ARG A 87 8.99 -0.02 -7.84
CA ARG A 87 8.29 -0.39 -9.08
C ARG A 87 8.61 0.52 -10.27
N ASP A 88 9.38 1.60 -10.04
CA ASP A 88 9.76 2.60 -11.04
C ASP A 88 8.55 3.19 -11.79
N ARG A 89 7.55 3.67 -11.04
CA ARG A 89 6.30 4.24 -11.58
C ARG A 89 6.23 5.75 -11.34
N PRO A 90 6.84 6.58 -12.21
CA PRO A 90 6.88 8.04 -12.02
C PRO A 90 5.49 8.67 -11.94
N ASP A 91 4.52 8.17 -12.71
CA ASP A 91 3.12 8.63 -12.65
C ASP A 91 2.49 8.46 -11.27
N ARG A 92 3.02 7.53 -10.45
CA ARG A 92 2.56 7.24 -9.10
C ARG A 92 3.43 7.89 -8.02
N TYR A 93 4.76 7.86 -8.15
CA TYR A 93 5.63 8.42 -7.12
C TYR A 93 5.80 9.94 -7.21
N ASP A 94 5.69 10.57 -8.38
CA ASP A 94 5.87 12.03 -8.51
C ASP A 94 4.79 12.83 -7.76
N PRO A 95 3.49 12.47 -7.83
CA PRO A 95 2.46 13.11 -7.01
C PRO A 95 2.69 12.93 -5.52
N LEU A 96 3.22 11.78 -5.10
CA LEU A 96 3.52 11.51 -3.69
C LEU A 96 4.67 12.41 -3.19
N LEU A 97 5.75 12.52 -3.97
CA LEU A 97 6.86 13.42 -3.66
C LEU A 97 6.39 14.88 -3.56
N ASN A 98 5.55 15.34 -4.49
CA ASN A 98 4.96 16.68 -4.44
C ASN A 98 4.16 16.91 -3.14
N HIS A 99 3.31 15.95 -2.80
CA HIS A 99 2.46 16.04 -1.61
C HIS A 99 3.28 16.06 -0.33
N LEU A 100 4.25 15.14 -0.18
CA LEU A 100 5.10 15.04 1.00
C LEU A 100 6.00 16.27 1.17
N ASN A 101 6.53 16.83 0.09
CA ASN A 101 7.29 18.08 0.13
C ASN A 101 6.44 19.27 0.62
N THR A 102 5.15 19.29 0.24
CA THR A 102 4.25 20.40 0.55
C THR A 102 3.66 20.30 1.95
N HIS A 103 3.35 19.08 2.40
CA HIS A 103 2.58 18.84 3.62
C HIS A 103 3.41 18.24 4.77
N GLY A 104 4.69 17.95 4.53
CA GLY A 104 5.55 17.26 5.47
C GLY A 104 5.38 15.74 5.41
N PHE A 105 6.35 15.05 5.99
CA PHE A 105 6.43 13.61 6.04
C PHE A 105 7.25 13.16 7.26
N ASP A 106 7.20 11.87 7.56
CA ASP A 106 8.02 11.23 8.57
C ASP A 106 9.31 10.67 7.94
N ALA A 107 10.41 11.38 8.16
CA ALA A 107 11.70 11.07 7.56
C ALA A 107 12.24 9.71 8.02
N ASP A 108 12.10 9.38 9.30
CA ASP A 108 12.58 8.10 9.86
C ASP A 108 11.79 6.93 9.26
N LEU A 109 10.46 7.07 9.12
CA LEU A 109 9.65 6.05 8.47
C LEU A 109 10.02 5.88 7.00
N LEU A 110 10.22 6.98 6.27
CA LEU A 110 10.60 6.93 4.86
C LEU A 110 11.97 6.29 4.66
N GLU A 111 12.97 6.63 5.49
CA GLU A 111 14.30 6.02 5.44
C GLU A 111 14.22 4.50 5.67
N ARG A 112 13.53 4.07 6.73
CA ARG A 112 13.31 2.64 7.00
C ARG A 112 12.59 1.93 5.86
N ALA A 113 11.61 2.58 5.22
CA ALA A 113 10.88 2.00 4.09
C ALA A 113 11.78 1.87 2.85
N MET A 114 12.60 2.89 2.55
CA MET A 114 13.57 2.82 1.46
C MET A 114 14.64 1.74 1.70
N ASP A 115 15.05 1.53 2.95
CA ASP A 115 15.97 0.45 3.35
C ASP A 115 15.32 -0.92 3.18
N ALA A 116 14.10 -1.10 3.68
CA ALA A 116 13.36 -2.35 3.58
C ALA A 116 13.10 -2.78 2.12
N HIS A 117 12.92 -1.81 1.21
CA HIS A 117 12.77 -2.05 -0.22
C HIS A 117 14.10 -2.09 -0.99
N ALA A 118 15.24 -1.85 -0.34
CA ALA A 118 16.56 -1.74 -0.97
C ALA A 118 16.57 -0.76 -2.16
N ILE A 119 15.95 0.42 -1.99
CA ILE A 119 15.77 1.39 -3.08
C ILE A 119 17.12 1.80 -3.69
N PRO A 120 17.26 1.75 -5.04
CA PRO A 120 18.48 2.12 -5.74
C PRO A 120 18.98 3.53 -5.39
N ALA A 121 20.30 3.71 -5.34
CA ALA A 121 20.93 4.97 -4.96
C ALA A 121 20.52 6.18 -5.82
N HIS A 122 20.19 5.98 -7.10
CA HIS A 122 19.73 7.06 -7.96
C HIS A 122 18.32 7.55 -7.58
N LEU A 123 17.41 6.64 -7.20
CA LEU A 123 16.09 6.99 -6.69
C LEU A 123 16.17 7.61 -5.28
N ARG A 124 17.09 7.15 -4.43
CA ARG A 124 17.34 7.81 -3.13
C ARG A 124 17.79 9.26 -3.31
N ARG A 125 18.70 9.52 -4.27
CA ARG A 125 19.12 10.89 -4.59
C ARG A 125 17.97 11.75 -5.12
N LEU A 126 17.05 11.16 -5.89
CA LEU A 126 15.83 11.85 -6.31
C LEU A 126 14.99 12.25 -5.09
N VAL A 127 14.75 11.34 -4.15
CA VAL A 127 14.00 11.63 -2.92
C VAL A 127 14.68 12.75 -2.13
N GLN A 128 15.99 12.65 -1.89
CA GLN A 128 16.79 13.67 -1.17
C GLN A 128 16.79 15.06 -1.85
N ALA A 129 16.63 15.11 -3.18
CA ALA A 129 16.57 16.37 -3.90
C ALA A 129 15.18 17.01 -3.86
N ARG A 130 14.14 16.25 -3.48
CA ARG A 130 12.73 16.64 -3.59
C ARG A 130 11.98 16.74 -2.26
N LEU A 131 12.52 16.15 -1.20
CA LEU A 131 12.00 16.12 0.17
C LEU A 131 13.09 16.59 1.14
#